data_AF-A0A969HHK4-F1
#
_entry.id   AF-A0A969HHK4-F1
#
_cell.length_a   1.000
_cell.length_b   1.000
_cell.length_c   1.000
_cell.angle_alpha   90.00
_cell.angle_beta   90.00
_cell.angle_gamma   90.00
#
_symmetry.space_group_name_H-M   'P 1'
#
loop_
_entity.id
_entity.type
_entity.pdbx_description
1 polymer ?
#
loop_
_entity_poly.entity_id
_entity_poly.type
_entity_poly.pdbx_seq_one_letter_code
_entity_poly.pdbx_strand_id
1 'polypeptide(L)'
;MAKLITAHQAFGPQLKLNSTVQLNEVADWIARGTNLKEGDVLHVLHELNKAILYFNRHGTPVKLPGIGIFTPSIDRDGVIKINLRADVSLRHEINSPRAYTGQINNKANIGIDNERYKAMWDLTHPDDPLEV
;
A
#
# COMPACT_ATOMS: atom_id res chain seq x y z
N MET A 1 -15.51 -27.42 -4.72
CA MET A 1 -15.89 -26.59 -3.56
C MET A 1 -14.92 -25.44 -3.50
N ALA A 2 -15.41 -24.22 -3.65
CA ALA A 2 -14.61 -23.02 -3.52
C ALA A 2 -14.29 -22.75 -2.05
N LYS A 3 -13.15 -22.10 -1.81
CA LYS A 3 -12.77 -21.62 -0.46
C LYS A 3 -13.29 -20.21 -0.24
N LEU A 4 -13.51 -19.87 1.02
CA LEU A 4 -13.96 -18.52 1.43
C LEU A 4 -13.08 -17.37 0.90
N ILE A 5 -11.77 -17.63 0.73
CA ILE A 5 -10.83 -16.67 0.11
C ILE A 5 -11.24 -16.33 -1.34
N THR A 6 -11.69 -17.32 -2.12
CA THR A 6 -12.12 -17.11 -3.51
C THR A 6 -13.39 -16.27 -3.57
N ALA A 7 -14.36 -16.52 -2.68
CA ALA A 7 -15.55 -15.69 -2.57
C ALA A 7 -15.25 -14.26 -2.11
N HIS A 8 -14.31 -14.08 -1.18
CA HIS A 8 -13.86 -12.76 -0.76
C HIS A 8 -13.12 -12.01 -1.89
N GLN A 9 -12.36 -12.71 -2.73
CA GLN A 9 -11.72 -12.09 -3.90
C GLN A 9 -12.74 -11.67 -4.97
N ALA A 10 -13.86 -12.37 -5.13
CA ALA A 10 -14.88 -12.00 -6.10
C ALA A 10 -15.82 -10.89 -5.58
N PHE A 11 -16.32 -11.05 -4.35
CA PHE A 11 -17.38 -10.20 -3.80
C PHE A 11 -16.93 -9.26 -2.69
N GLY A 12 -15.74 -9.45 -2.14
CA GLY A 12 -15.23 -8.60 -1.06
C GLY A 12 -14.92 -7.18 -1.53
N PRO A 13 -14.85 -6.22 -0.57
CA PRO A 13 -14.48 -4.84 -0.88
C PRO A 13 -13.05 -4.78 -1.41
N GLN A 14 -12.87 -4.12 -2.55
CA GLN A 14 -11.58 -4.00 -3.21
C GLN A 14 -11.28 -2.55 -3.56
N LEU A 15 -10.06 -2.11 -3.26
CA LEU A 15 -9.60 -0.81 -3.71
C LEU A 15 -9.33 -0.88 -5.21
N LYS A 16 -10.02 -0.05 -5.98
CA LYS A 16 -9.69 0.15 -7.39
C LYS A 16 -8.57 1.17 -7.45
N LEU A 17 -7.37 0.67 -7.72
CA LEU A 17 -6.17 1.51 -7.79
C LEU A 17 -6.18 2.36 -9.06
N ASN A 18 -5.78 3.62 -8.93
CA ASN A 18 -5.45 4.47 -10.07
C ASN A 18 -4.06 4.09 -10.62
N SER A 19 -3.67 4.70 -11.73
CA SER A 19 -2.31 4.59 -12.26
C SER A 19 -1.27 4.97 -11.20
N THR A 20 -0.16 4.24 -11.18
CA THR A 20 0.97 4.57 -10.32
C THR A 20 1.57 5.91 -10.75
N VAL A 21 1.57 6.86 -9.82
CA VAL A 21 2.20 8.18 -9.99
C VAL A 21 3.71 8.00 -10.13
N GLN A 22 4.30 8.64 -11.14
CA GLN A 22 5.73 8.58 -11.40
C GLN A 22 6.50 9.66 -10.63
N LEU A 23 7.83 9.49 -10.52
CA LEU A 23 8.70 10.40 -9.76
C LEU A 23 8.57 11.87 -10.19
N ASN A 24 8.43 12.12 -11.50
CA ASN A 24 8.29 13.48 -12.04
C ASN A 24 6.98 14.14 -11.58
N GLU A 25 5.88 13.39 -11.53
CA GLU A 25 4.59 13.91 -11.05
C GLU A 25 4.64 14.23 -9.55
N VAL A 26 5.34 13.40 -8.76
CA VAL A 26 5.59 13.69 -7.34
C VAL A 26 6.44 14.96 -7.19
N ALA A 27 7.50 15.10 -8.01
CA ALA A 27 8.38 16.26 -7.96
C ALA A 27 7.65 17.56 -8.34
N ASP A 28 6.84 17.55 -9.39
CA ASP A 28 5.96 18.68 -9.78
C ASP A 28 5.00 19.04 -8.64
N TRP A 29 4.36 18.04 -8.03
CA TRP A 29 3.44 18.30 -6.91
C TRP A 29 4.14 18.96 -5.71
N ILE A 30 5.34 18.50 -5.34
CA ILE A 30 6.13 19.09 -4.25
C ILE A 30 6.61 20.50 -4.62
N ALA A 31 7.07 20.70 -5.85
CA ALA A 31 7.53 22.01 -6.34
C ALA A 31 6.43 23.07 -6.22
N ARG A 32 5.18 22.72 -6.52
CA ARG A 32 4.01 23.61 -6.35
C ARG A 32 3.74 24.01 -4.90
N GLY A 33 4.03 23.12 -3.95
CA GLY A 33 3.84 23.35 -2.53
C GLY A 33 5.03 24.02 -1.84
N THR A 34 6.11 24.27 -2.57
CA THR A 34 7.37 24.82 -2.05
C THR A 34 7.86 25.96 -2.94
N ASN A 35 9.01 26.54 -2.61
CA ASN A 35 9.69 27.51 -3.48
C ASN A 35 10.85 26.87 -4.26
N LEU A 36 10.85 25.54 -4.39
CA LEU A 36 11.86 24.75 -5.10
C LEU A 36 11.44 24.53 -6.55
N LYS A 37 12.42 24.42 -7.46
CA LYS A 37 12.14 23.97 -8.82
C LYS A 37 12.02 22.44 -8.84
N GLU A 38 11.26 21.90 -9.78
CA GLU A 38 11.11 20.45 -9.98
C GLU A 38 12.47 19.73 -10.04
N GLY A 39 13.44 20.31 -10.76
CA GLY A 39 14.81 19.76 -10.84
C GLY A 39 15.52 19.69 -9.49
N ASP A 40 15.31 20.67 -8.60
CA ASP A 40 15.88 20.66 -7.25
C ASP A 40 15.25 19.54 -6.42
N VAL A 41 13.93 19.36 -6.54
CA VAL A 41 13.20 18.28 -5.84
C VAL A 41 13.68 16.91 -6.31
N LEU A 42 13.81 16.70 -7.62
CA LEU A 42 14.36 15.45 -8.18
C LEU A 42 15.77 15.17 -7.66
N HIS A 43 16.61 16.20 -7.59
CA HIS A 43 17.96 16.07 -7.05
C HIS A 43 17.96 15.65 -5.58
N VAL A 44 17.13 16.29 -4.74
CA VAL A 44 16.98 15.94 -3.32
C VAL A 44 16.48 14.51 -3.14
N LEU A 45 15.47 14.09 -3.91
CA LEU A 45 14.94 12.73 -3.85
C LEU A 45 15.98 11.68 -4.27
N HIS A 46 16.82 12.01 -5.26
CA HIS A 46 17.92 11.15 -5.68
C HIS A 46 19.01 11.01 -4.61
N GLU A 47 19.42 12.12 -3.98
CA GLU A 47 20.39 12.08 -2.89
C GLU A 47 19.83 11.40 -1.64
N LEU A 48 18.53 11.55 -1.35
CA LEU A 48 17.86 10.83 -0.28
C LEU A 48 17.90 9.31 -0.50
N ASN A 49 17.66 8.84 -1.73
CA ASN A 49 17.78 7.42 -2.07
C ASN A 49 19.19 6.89 -1.75
N LYS A 50 20.23 7.61 -2.17
CA LYS A 50 21.63 7.25 -1.89
C LYS A 50 21.92 7.25 -0.39
N ALA A 51 21.42 8.24 0.36
CA ALA A 51 21.61 8.32 1.80
C ALA A 51 20.98 7.11 2.51
N ILE A 52 19.73 6.75 2.16
CA ILE A 52 19.05 5.56 2.70
C ILE A 52 19.91 4.32 2.45
N LEU A 53 20.37 4.12 1.22
CA LEU A 53 21.21 2.98 0.87
C LEU A 53 22.53 2.98 1.64
N TYR A 54 23.21 4.12 1.72
CA TYR A 54 24.49 4.27 2.42
C TYR A 54 24.38 3.84 3.88
N PHE A 55 23.43 4.38 4.63
CA PHE A 55 23.28 4.04 6.05
C PHE A 55 22.81 2.59 6.26
N ASN A 56 21.89 2.09 5.43
CA ASN A 56 21.44 0.70 5.51
C ASN A 56 22.57 -0.31 5.22
N ARG A 57 23.49 0.02 4.31
CA ARG A 57 24.70 -0.80 4.06
C ARG A 57 25.62 -0.91 5.27
N HIS A 58 25.59 0.08 6.15
CA HIS A 58 26.34 0.09 7.41
C HIS A 58 25.52 -0.47 8.59
N GLY A 59 24.40 -1.16 8.32
CA GLY A 59 23.53 -1.70 9.36
C GLY A 59 22.75 -0.64 10.15
N THR A 60 22.74 0.61 9.71
CA THR A 60 22.06 1.71 10.39
C THR A 60 20.68 1.95 9.77
N PRO A 61 19.57 1.75 10.52
CA PRO A 61 18.24 2.07 10.05
C PRO A 61 18.06 3.59 9.85
N VAL A 62 17.31 3.98 8.83
CA VAL A 62 17.01 5.39 8.53
C VAL A 62 15.54 5.66 8.78
N LYS A 63 15.23 6.52 9.76
CA LYS A 63 13.87 6.99 10.03
C LYS A 63 13.65 8.33 9.34
N LEU A 64 12.63 8.42 8.50
CA LEU A 64 12.14 9.65 7.89
C LEU A 64 10.76 9.96 8.47
N PRO A 65 10.64 10.94 9.38
CA PRO A 65 9.36 11.29 9.99
C PRO A 65 8.28 11.58 8.94
N GLY A 66 7.08 11.01 9.12
CA GLY A 66 5.97 11.17 8.19
C GLY A 66 6.05 10.30 6.93
N ILE A 67 7.12 9.53 6.74
CA ILE A 67 7.24 8.54 5.65
C ILE A 67 7.33 7.14 6.26
N GLY A 68 8.32 6.91 7.12
CA GLY A 68 8.54 5.61 7.73
C GLY A 68 9.99 5.36 8.13
N ILE A 69 10.29 4.09 8.35
CA ILE A 69 11.64 3.63 8.68
C ILE A 69 12.11 2.57 7.68
N PHE A 70 13.33 2.76 7.19
CA PHE A 70 14.06 1.85 6.31
C PHE A 70 15.08 1.08 7.15
N THR A 71 14.86 -0.22 7.32
CA THR A 71 15.67 -1.08 8.20
C THR A 71 16.33 -2.20 7.40
N PRO A 72 17.66 -2.38 7.49
CA PRO A 72 18.31 -3.51 6.84
C PRO A 72 17.97 -4.80 7.60
N SER A 73 17.82 -5.89 6.86
CA SER A 73 17.59 -7.22 7.42
C SER A 73 18.25 -8.27 6.55
N ILE A 74 18.49 -9.44 7.12
CA ILE A 74 19.06 -10.60 6.44
C ILE A 74 18.08 -11.77 6.56
N ASP A 75 17.92 -12.54 5.49
CA ASP A 75 17.16 -13.79 5.54
C ASP A 75 18.05 -14.99 5.89
N ARG A 76 17.46 -16.19 5.88
CA ARG A 76 18.16 -17.44 6.23
C ARG A 76 19.25 -17.81 5.22
N ASP A 77 19.15 -17.32 3.99
CA ASP A 77 20.09 -17.61 2.90
C ASP A 77 21.21 -16.56 2.84
N GLY A 78 21.19 -15.58 3.74
CA GLY A 78 22.19 -14.52 3.81
C GLY A 78 21.89 -13.33 2.88
N VAL A 79 20.72 -13.29 2.24
CA VAL A 79 20.34 -12.18 1.36
C VAL A 79 19.94 -10.97 2.19
N ILE A 80 20.65 -9.85 1.97
CA ILE A 80 20.37 -8.58 2.63
C ILE A 80 19.27 -7.85 1.86
N LYS A 81 18.25 -7.41 2.59
CA LYS A 81 17.14 -6.59 2.06
C LYS A 81 16.84 -5.41 2.97
N ILE A 82 16.24 -4.37 2.40
CA ILE A 82 15.73 -3.21 3.16
C ILE A 82 14.22 -3.39 3.35
N ASN A 83 13.77 -3.41 4.60
CA ASN A 83 12.35 -3.38 4.93
C ASN A 83 11.90 -1.92 5.11
N LEU A 84 10.78 -1.56 4.48
CA LEU A 84 10.09 -0.30 4.72
C LEU A 84 8.89 -0.55 5.63
N ARG A 85 8.84 0.16 6.76
CA ARG A 85 7.65 0.26 7.60
C ARG A 85 7.12 1.69 7.52
N ALA A 86 5.91 1.84 6.99
CA ALA A 86 5.25 3.15 6.90
C ALA A 86 5.06 3.77 8.29
N ASP A 87 5.12 5.11 8.34
CA ASP A 87 4.83 5.84 9.56
C ASP A 87 3.38 5.59 10.02
N VAL A 88 3.19 5.58 11.34
CA VAL A 88 1.89 5.36 11.96
C VAL A 88 0.93 6.50 11.61
N SER A 89 1.43 7.73 11.41
CA SER A 89 0.62 8.87 10.99
C SER A 89 -0.07 8.64 9.65
N LEU A 90 0.65 8.13 8.64
CA LEU A 90 0.10 7.85 7.32
C LEU A 90 -1.05 6.83 7.38
N ARG A 91 -0.89 5.79 8.22
CA ARG A 91 -1.93 4.79 8.44
C ARG A 91 -3.16 5.41 9.12
N HIS A 92 -2.98 6.30 10.09
CA HIS A 92 -4.11 6.96 10.74
C HIS A 92 -4.83 7.94 9.81
N GLU A 93 -4.08 8.74 9.06
CA GLU A 93 -4.63 9.76 8.17
C GLU A 93 -5.46 9.14 7.05
N ILE A 94 -4.96 8.09 6.36
CA ILE A 94 -5.72 7.46 5.27
C ILE A 94 -7.02 6.78 5.75
N ASN A 95 -7.07 6.34 7.01
CA ASN A 95 -8.24 5.72 7.62
C ASN A 95 -9.16 6.72 8.34
N SER A 96 -8.84 8.01 8.32
CA SER A 96 -9.68 9.03 8.93
C SER A 96 -11.02 9.15 8.19
N PRO A 97 -12.12 9.52 8.87
CA PRO A 97 -13.44 9.61 8.23
C PRO A 97 -13.40 10.49 6.99
N ARG A 98 -13.79 9.93 5.84
CA ARG A 98 -13.81 10.59 4.52
C ARG A 98 -12.44 11.00 3.95
N ALA A 99 -11.32 10.56 4.53
CA ALA A 99 -9.98 10.86 4.00
C ALA A 99 -9.65 10.12 2.72
N TYR A 100 -10.06 8.84 2.60
CA TYR A 100 -9.86 8.08 1.37
C TYR A 100 -10.84 8.52 0.28
N THR A 101 -10.31 9.07 -0.81
CA THR A 101 -11.07 9.59 -1.96
C THR A 101 -11.05 8.65 -3.18
N GLY A 102 -10.33 7.54 -3.11
CA GLY A 102 -10.26 6.55 -4.19
C GLY A 102 -11.55 5.74 -4.36
N GLN A 103 -11.64 5.00 -5.46
CA GLN A 103 -12.78 4.15 -5.74
C GLN A 103 -12.68 2.81 -4.99
N ILE A 104 -13.77 2.40 -4.35
CA ILE A 104 -13.89 1.09 -3.70
C ILE A 104 -14.94 0.28 -4.47
N ASN A 105 -14.50 -0.81 -5.11
CA ASN A 105 -15.39 -1.81 -5.69
C ASN A 105 -16.04 -2.62 -4.58
N ASN A 106 -17.28 -3.05 -4.80
CA ASN A 106 -18.06 -3.79 -3.80
C ASN A 106 -18.11 -3.09 -2.43
N LYS A 107 -18.15 -1.75 -2.41
CA LYS A 107 -18.20 -0.96 -1.17
C LYS A 107 -19.38 -1.33 -0.26
N ALA A 108 -20.50 -1.75 -0.87
CA ALA A 108 -21.67 -2.24 -0.14
C ALA A 108 -21.40 -3.53 0.65
N ASN A 109 -20.33 -4.26 0.33
CA ASN A 109 -19.99 -5.53 0.95
C ASN A 109 -18.98 -5.41 2.11
N ILE A 110 -18.65 -4.18 2.52
CA ILE A 110 -17.85 -3.93 3.71
C ILE A 110 -18.63 -4.39 4.95
N GLY A 111 -18.01 -5.24 5.77
CA GLY A 111 -18.60 -5.73 7.03
C GLY A 111 -19.61 -6.87 6.86
N ILE A 112 -19.75 -7.43 5.66
CA ILE A 112 -20.58 -8.62 5.42
C ILE A 112 -19.92 -9.87 6.05
N ASP A 113 -20.75 -10.78 6.56
CA ASP A 113 -20.37 -12.03 7.19
C ASP A 113 -20.17 -13.19 6.20
N ASN A 114 -19.58 -14.28 6.70
CA ASN A 114 -19.23 -15.46 5.90
C ASN A 114 -20.45 -16.15 5.27
N GLU A 115 -21.58 -16.17 5.98
CA GLU A 115 -22.83 -16.78 5.49
C GLU A 115 -23.39 -16.05 4.28
N ARG A 116 -23.29 -14.71 4.27
CA ARG A 116 -23.74 -13.91 3.14
C ARG A 116 -22.78 -13.99 1.97
N TYR A 117 -21.47 -14.13 2.19
CA TYR A 117 -20.53 -14.51 1.12
C TYR A 117 -20.88 -15.86 0.51
N LYS A 118 -21.23 -16.86 1.33
CA LYS A 118 -21.72 -18.17 0.87
C LYS A 118 -22.97 -18.01 0.00
N ALA A 119 -23.97 -17.28 0.48
CA ALA A 119 -25.21 -17.06 -0.28
C ALA A 119 -24.97 -16.36 -1.62
N MET A 120 -24.07 -15.36 -1.66
CA MET A 120 -23.70 -14.67 -2.90
C MET A 120 -22.94 -15.57 -3.87
N TRP A 121 -22.04 -16.41 -3.35
CA TRP A 121 -21.26 -17.36 -4.13
C TRP A 121 -22.13 -18.49 -4.68
N ASP A 122 -22.90 -19.16 -3.84
CA ASP A 122 -23.74 -20.31 -4.22
C ASP A 122 -24.85 -19.90 -5.22
N LEU A 123 -25.35 -18.66 -5.16
CA LEU A 123 -26.30 -18.12 -6.13
C LEU A 123 -25.66 -17.91 -7.52
N THR A 124 -24.41 -17.48 -7.56
CA THR A 124 -23.70 -17.17 -8.81
C THR A 124 -22.96 -18.38 -9.40
N HIS A 125 -22.59 -19.34 -8.56
CA HIS A 125 -21.86 -20.56 -8.93
C HIS A 125 -22.51 -21.80 -8.29
N PRO A 126 -23.70 -22.21 -8.77
CA PRO A 126 -24.44 -23.34 -8.19
C PRO A 126 -23.68 -24.68 -8.26
N ASP A 127 -22.82 -24.83 -9.27
CA ASP A 127 -22.05 -26.05 -9.53
C ASP A 127 -20.74 -26.14 -8.72
N ASP A 128 -20.34 -25.06 -8.03
CA ASP A 128 -19.16 -25.03 -7.16
C ASP A 128 -19.46 -24.33 -5.83
N PRO A 129 -20.25 -24.96 -4.94
CA PRO A 129 -20.68 -24.32 -3.70
C PRO A 129 -19.49 -24.00 -2.79
N LEU A 130 -19.63 -22.92 -2.03
CA LEU A 130 -18.62 -22.42 -1.11
C LEU A 130 -18.57 -23.28 0.15
N GLU A 131 -17.38 -23.76 0.50
CA GLU A 131 -17.09 -24.35 1.81
C GLU A 131 -16.82 -23.22 2.81
N VAL A 132 -17.59 -23.16 3.91
CA VAL A 132 -17.52 -22.12 4.95
C VAL A 132 -16.90 -22.68 6.21
#